data_AF-A0A453KKL1-F1
#
_entry.id   AF-A0A453KKL1-F1
#
_cell.length_a   1.000
_cell.length_b   1.000
_cell.length_c   1.000
_cell.angle_alpha   90.00
_cell.angle_beta   90.00
_cell.angle_gamma   90.00
#
_symmetry.space_group_name_H-M   'P 1'
#
loop_
_entity.id
_entity.type
_entity.pdbx_description
1 polymer ?
#
loop_
_entity_poly.entity_id
_entity_poly.type
_entity_poly.pdbx_seq_one_letter_code
_entity_poly.pdbx_strand_id
1 'polypeptide(L)' 'VDRLNTRNMLKRRHYNIGSTFDCLLCGTHTEETVEHLFSHCSFSKECWQALGIHWAPSGGRLDLLQSARAAWSR' A
#
# COMPACT_ATOMS: atom_id res chain seq x y z
N VAL A 1 5.36 8.47 17.88
CA VAL A 1 4.49 7.79 16.89
C VAL A 1 5.40 7.11 15.90
N ASP A 2 5.40 5.78 15.88
CA ASP A 2 6.28 5.01 15.00
C ASP A 2 5.82 5.17 13.55
N ARG A 3 6.63 5.89 12.76
CA ARG A 3 6.41 6.07 11.33
C ARG A 3 7.15 4.96 10.60
N LEU A 4 6.42 4.06 9.95
CA LEU A 4 7.01 3.06 9.07
C LEU A 4 7.36 3.71 7.72
N ASN A 5 8.62 3.53 7.27
CA ASN A 5 9.05 3.99 5.95
C ASN A 5 8.91 2.84 4.94
N THR A 6 8.47 3.14 3.72
CA THR A 6 8.54 2.17 2.62
C THR A 6 9.96 2.09 2.05
N ARG A 7 10.28 1.03 1.32
CA ARG A 7 11.59 0.90 0.62
C ARG A 7 11.85 2.07 -0.32
N ASN A 8 10.84 2.56 -1.05
CA ASN A 8 10.99 3.76 -1.88
C ASN A 8 11.39 5.00 -1.06
N MET A 9 10.84 5.18 0.14
CA MET A 9 11.23 6.28 1.02
C MET A 9 12.68 6.16 1.51
N LEU A 10 13.09 4.95 1.88
CA LEU A 10 14.47 4.67 2.31
C LEU A 10 15.46 4.90 1.16
N LYS A 11 15.13 4.45 -0.05
CA LYS A 11 15.91 4.69 -1.28
C LYS A 11 16.10 6.18 -1.56
N ARG A 12 15.03 6.98 -1.53
CA ARG A 12 15.08 8.44 -1.76
C ARG A 12 15.91 9.19 -0.73
N ARG A 13 16.11 8.62 0.46
CA ARG A 13 16.96 9.17 1.52
C ARG A 13 18.38 8.58 1.51
N HIS A 14 18.73 7.83 0.46
CA HIS A 14 20.05 7.22 0.28
C HIS A 14 20.46 6.25 1.39
N TYR A 15 19.50 5.58 2.04
CA TYR A 15 19.82 4.45 2.93
C TYR A 15 20.28 3.24 2.10
N ASN A 16 21.30 2.54 2.59
CA ASN A 16 21.73 1.27 1.99
C ASN A 16 20.77 0.14 2.39
N ILE A 17 19.85 -0.19 1.49
CA ILE A 17 18.84 -1.25 1.68
C ILE A 17 19.01 -2.40 0.66
N GLY A 18 20.18 -2.47 0.03
CA GLY A 18 20.46 -3.38 -1.09
C GLY A 18 19.93 -2.87 -2.43
N SER A 19 19.83 -3.76 -3.40
CA SER A 19 19.42 -3.47 -4.79
C SER A 19 17.94 -3.73 -5.08
N THR A 20 17.22 -4.40 -4.18
CA THR A 20 15.81 -4.77 -4.35
C THR A 20 14.90 -3.76 -3.68
N PHE A 21 14.09 -3.08 -4.50
CA PHE A 21 13.10 -2.08 -4.07
C PHE A 21 11.67 -2.59 -4.15
N ASP A 22 11.53 -3.88 -4.44
CA ASP A 22 10.25 -4.55 -4.64
C ASP A 22 9.50 -4.71 -3.31
N CYS A 23 8.17 -4.74 -3.40
CA CYS A 23 7.32 -5.06 -2.27
C CYS A 23 7.51 -6.52 -1.86
N LEU A 24 7.88 -6.73 -0.60
CA LEU A 24 8.11 -8.06 -0.06
C LEU A 24 6.81 -8.84 0.19
N LEU A 25 5.67 -8.16 0.30
CA LEU A 25 4.42 -8.78 0.75
C LEU A 25 3.68 -9.51 -0.37
N CYS A 26 3.76 -9.04 -1.61
CA CYS A 26 3.06 -9.65 -2.74
C CYS A 26 3.93 -10.56 -3.60
N GLY A 27 5.25 -10.59 -3.38
CA GLY A 27 6.18 -11.38 -4.20
C GLY A 27 6.25 -10.95 -5.67
N THR A 28 5.73 -9.76 -6.01
CA THR A 28 5.83 -9.20 -7.36
C THR A 28 6.97 -8.18 -7.43
N HIS A 29 7.59 -8.04 -8.61
CA HIS A 29 8.62 -7.02 -8.87
C HIS A 29 8.00 -5.63 -9.04
N THR A 30 7.28 -5.17 -8.02
CA THR A 30 6.61 -3.86 -7.98
C THR A 30 7.20 -3.04 -6.86
N GLU A 31 7.59 -1.80 -7.14
CA GLU A 31 8.20 -0.92 -6.15
C GLU A 31 7.29 -0.72 -4.92
N GLU A 32 7.88 -0.82 -3.72
CA GLU A 32 7.15 -0.59 -2.48
C GLU A 32 6.95 0.91 -2.20
N THR A 33 5.80 1.42 -2.63
CA THR A 33 5.28 2.75 -2.30
C THR A 33 4.18 2.65 -1.24
N VAL A 34 3.77 3.79 -0.66
CA VAL A 34 2.65 3.81 0.31
C VAL A 34 1.36 3.39 -0.36
N GLU A 35 1.13 3.86 -1.59
CA GLU A 35 -0.04 3.55 -2.40
C GLU A 35 -0.09 2.05 -2.74
N HIS A 36 1.06 1.47 -3.13
CA HIS A 36 1.15 0.04 -3.34
C HIS A 36 0.88 -0.74 -2.06
N LEU A 37 1.61 -0.44 -0.98
CA LEU A 37 1.58 -1.18 0.28
C LEU A 37 0.17 -1.27 0.86
N PHE A 38 -0.61 -0.18 0.83
CA PHE A 38 -1.93 -0.16 1.46
C PHE A 38 -3.08 -0.46 0.50
N SER A 39 -3.01 -0.07 -0.77
CA SER A 39 -4.18 -0.12 -1.67
C SER A 39 -4.05 -1.10 -2.83
N HIS A 40 -2.84 -1.32 -3.37
CA HIS A 40 -2.67 -2.08 -4.62
C HIS A 40 -2.04 -3.46 -4.45
N CYS A 41 -1.24 -3.65 -3.40
CA CYS A 41 -0.60 -4.92 -3.05
C CYS A 41 -1.64 -6.02 -2.88
N SER A 42 -1.42 -7.20 -3.50
CA SER A 42 -2.35 -8.33 -3.41
C SER A 42 -2.58 -8.77 -1.96
N PHE A 43 -1.49 -8.90 -1.19
CA PHE A 43 -1.55 -9.19 0.24
C PHE A 43 -2.44 -8.18 0.99
N SER A 44 -2.24 -6.88 0.76
CA SER A 44 -3.05 -5.85 1.42
C SER A 44 -4.51 -5.93 1.00
N LYS A 45 -4.79 -6.15 -0.29
CA LYS A 45 -6.16 -6.34 -0.80
C LYS A 45 -6.86 -7.49 -0.10
N GLU A 46 -6.19 -8.63 0.09
CA GLU A 46 -6.75 -9.77 0.83
C GLU A 46 -7.06 -9.39 2.29
N CYS A 47 -6.17 -8.66 2.97
CA CYS A 47 -6.43 -8.16 4.31
C CYS A 47 -7.67 -7.25 4.38
N TRP A 48 -7.82 -6.31 3.43
CA TRP A 48 -8.97 -5.41 3.39
C TRP A 48 -10.27 -6.12 2.99
N GLN A 49 -10.20 -7.09 2.09
CA GLN A 49 -11.34 -7.94 1.72
C GLN A 49 -11.88 -8.72 2.92
N ALA A 50 -11.01 -9.23 3.80
CA ALA A 50 -11.44 -9.87 5.04
C ALA A 50 -12.22 -8.92 5.98
N LEU A 51 -12.04 -7.61 5.82
CA LEU A 51 -12.78 -6.56 6.53
C LEU A 51 -13.97 -6.01 5.71
N GLY A 52 -14.26 -6.58 4.53
CA GLY A 52 -15.33 -6.11 3.63
C GLY A 52 -14.99 -4.86 2.82
N ILE A 53 -13.74 -4.36 2.89
CA ILE A 53 -13.31 -3.16 2.16
C ILE A 53 -12.75 -3.56 0.80
N HIS A 54 -13.30 -2.95 -0.26
CA HIS A 54 -12.88 -3.16 -1.64
C HIS A 54 -12.38 -1.85 -2.23
N TRP A 55 -11.09 -1.78 -2.56
CA TRP A 55 -10.50 -0.59 -3.19
C TRP A 55 -10.91 -0.49 -4.66
N ALA A 56 -11.17 0.74 -5.12
CA ALA A 56 -11.36 1.01 -6.54
C ALA A 56 -10.07 0.67 -7.34
N PRO A 57 -10.19 0.21 -8.59
CA PRO A 57 -9.04 -0.18 -9.42
C PRO A 57 -8.11 1.00 -9.76
N SER A 58 -8.59 2.24 -9.63
CA SER A 58 -7.82 3.46 -9.84
C SER A 58 -8.35 4.59 -8.96
N GLY A 59 -7.45 5.42 -8.44
CA GLY A 59 -7.80 6.60 -7.62
C GLY A 59 -6.60 7.04 -6.79
N GLY A 60 -6.56 8.32 -6.41
CA GLY A 60 -5.59 8.78 -5.43
C GLY A 60 -5.87 8.17 -4.06
N ARG A 61 -4.87 8.16 -3.18
CA ARG A 61 -5.01 7.65 -1.81
C ARG A 61 -6.21 8.25 -1.06
N LEU A 62 -6.48 9.54 -1.26
CA LEU A 62 -7.60 10.22 -0.63
C LEU A 62 -8.95 9.71 -1.15
N ASP A 63 -9.08 9.52 -2.46
CA ASP A 63 -10.31 9.02 -3.09
C ASP A 63 -10.65 7.61 -2.59
N LEU A 64 -9.62 6.79 -2.47
CA LEU A 64 -9.74 5.44 -1.92
C LEU A 64 -10.26 5.49 -0.48
N LEU A 65 -9.62 6.28 0.40
CA LEU A 65 -10.03 6.42 1.80
C LEU A 65 -11.47 6.96 1.95
N GLN A 66 -11.86 7.93 1.13
CA GLN A 66 -13.22 8.45 1.11
C GLN A 66 -14.23 7.38 0.70
N SER A 67 -13.90 6.58 -0.32
CA SER A 67 -14.74 5.49 -0.80
C SER A 67 -14.90 4.39 0.25
N ALA A 68 -13.81 3.98 0.91
CA ALA A 68 -13.85 3.00 1.98
C ALA A 68 -14.66 3.49 3.18
N ARG A 69 -14.51 4.76 3.57
CA ARG A 69 -15.31 5.37 4.64
C ARG A 69 -16.81 5.31 4.31
N ALA A 70 -17.20 5.67 3.09
CA ALA A 70 -18.60 5.63 2.68
C ALA A 70 -19.17 4.20 2.68
N ALA A 71 -18.36 3.21 2.28
CA ALA A 71 -18.74 1.80 2.28
C ALA A 71 -18.90 1.21 3.69
N TRP A 72 -18.07 1.66 4.66
CA TRP A 72 -18.11 1.18 6.04
C TRP A 72 -19.27 1.76 6.87
N SER A 73 -19.79 2.93 6.50
CA SER A 73 -20.90 3.60 7.23
C SER A 73 -22.30 3.00 6.98
N ARG A 74 -22.38 1.72 6.58
CA ARG A 74 -23.62 0.93 6.47
C ARG A 74 -23.64 -0.15 7.54
#